data_AF-A0A8J6L4J3-F1
#
_entry.id   AF-A0A8J6L4J3-F1
#
_cell.length_a   1.000
_cell.length_b   1.000
_cell.length_c   1.000
_cell.angle_alpha   90.00
_cell.angle_beta   90.00
_cell.angle_gamma   90.00
#
_symmetry.space_group_name_H-M   'P 1'
#
loop_
_entity.id
_entity.type
_entity.pdbx_description
1 polymer ?
#
loop_
_entity_poly.entity_id
_entity_poly.type
_entity_poly.pdbx_seq_one_letter_code
_entity_poly.pdbx_strand_id
1 'polypeptide(L)'
;MSMAVESTGNAKAEAESRAEAARIEGEGSVLQAKLKAEALAIETEAELERVKKVRELELVYARAQLELEVSKAQQLADVEAKKFKEMTAALGPSTIKDLAVAGPEMQVKLLQSLGLKSTLITDGSSPINLFNTAFGMLGLGSDGQPPAQK
;
A
#
# COMPACT_ATOMS: atom_id res chain seq x y z
N MET A 1 -2.21 79.47 -51.39
CA MET A 1 -1.78 79.26 -49.98
C MET A 1 -2.81 78.52 -49.13
N SER A 2 -4.13 78.65 -49.35
CA SER A 2 -5.17 78.01 -48.52
C SER A 2 -5.20 76.47 -48.54
N MET A 3 -5.09 75.83 -49.72
CA MET A 3 -5.24 74.36 -49.83
C MET A 3 -4.14 73.54 -49.13
N ALA A 4 -2.92 74.07 -49.06
CA ALA A 4 -1.82 73.38 -48.36
C ALA A 4 -2.01 73.38 -46.84
N VAL A 5 -2.50 74.50 -46.28
CA VAL A 5 -2.80 74.62 -44.85
C VAL A 5 -4.00 73.75 -44.46
N GLU A 6 -5.04 73.71 -45.30
CA GLU A 6 -6.21 72.85 -45.07
C GLU A 6 -5.88 71.36 -45.16
N SER A 7 -5.11 70.95 -46.19
CA SER A 7 -4.70 69.55 -46.36
C SER A 7 -3.81 69.06 -45.22
N THR A 8 -2.85 69.88 -44.78
CA THR A 8 -1.98 69.53 -43.64
C THR A 8 -2.73 69.56 -42.31
N GLY A 9 -3.68 70.47 -42.14
CA GLY A 9 -4.57 70.51 -40.97
C GLY A 9 -5.43 69.25 -40.85
N ASN A 10 -6.07 68.83 -41.94
CA ASN A 10 -6.87 67.60 -41.98
C ASN A 10 -6.01 66.35 -41.73
N ALA A 11 -4.86 66.23 -42.40
CA ALA A 11 -3.96 65.09 -42.20
C ALA A 11 -3.41 65.01 -40.77
N LYS A 12 -3.08 66.16 -40.16
CA LYS A 12 -2.62 66.24 -38.78
C LYS A 12 -3.72 65.86 -37.80
N ALA A 13 -4.92 66.42 -37.94
CA ALA A 13 -6.06 66.10 -37.08
C ALA A 13 -6.44 64.62 -37.16
N GLU A 14 -6.38 64.02 -38.35
CA GLU A 14 -6.64 62.59 -38.55
C GLU A 14 -5.55 61.71 -37.92
N ALA A 15 -4.27 62.07 -38.10
CA ALA A 15 -3.16 61.35 -37.48
C ALA A 15 -3.21 61.43 -35.95
N GLU A 16 -3.49 62.61 -35.38
CA GLU A 16 -3.66 62.81 -33.94
C GLU A 16 -4.86 62.03 -33.41
N SER A 17 -5.99 62.04 -34.11
CA SER A 17 -7.18 61.27 -33.72
C SER A 17 -6.92 59.76 -33.71
N ARG A 18 -6.22 59.24 -34.73
CA ARG A 18 -5.85 57.83 -34.80
C ARG A 18 -4.83 57.45 -33.72
N ALA A 19 -3.85 58.30 -33.46
CA ALA A 19 -2.86 58.08 -32.41
C ALA A 19 -3.52 58.07 -31.02
N GLU A 20 -4.45 58.98 -30.76
CA GLU A 20 -5.18 59.03 -29.50
C GLU A 20 -6.12 57.84 -29.33
N ALA A 21 -6.82 57.42 -30.39
CA ALA A 21 -7.63 56.20 -30.37
C ALA A 21 -6.77 54.95 -30.03
N ALA A 22 -5.61 54.81 -30.67
CA ALA A 22 -4.68 53.70 -30.40
C ALA A 22 -4.10 53.76 -28.98
N ARG A 23 -3.84 54.97 -28.45
CA ARG A 23 -3.39 55.18 -27.06
C ARG A 23 -4.46 54.70 -26.07
N ILE A 24 -5.71 55.13 -26.24
CA ILE A 24 -6.83 54.73 -25.39
C ILE A 24 -7.05 53.22 -25.45
N GLU A 25 -7.00 52.63 -26.64
CA GLU A 25 -7.15 51.18 -26.80
C GLU A 25 -6.01 50.40 -26.14
N GLY A 26 -4.77 50.88 -26.28
CA GLY A 26 -3.60 50.29 -25.62
C GLY A 26 -3.68 50.37 -24.09
N GLU A 27 -4.00 51.55 -23.55
CA GLU A 27 -4.18 51.76 -22.11
C GLU A 27 -5.34 50.92 -21.55
N GLY A 28 -6.46 50.87 -22.28
CA GLY A 28 -7.62 50.04 -21.95
C GLY A 28 -7.29 48.54 -21.96
N SER A 29 -6.52 48.08 -22.95
CA SER A 29 -6.08 46.69 -23.04
C SER A 29 -5.17 46.30 -21.86
N VAL A 30 -4.23 47.18 -21.49
CA VAL A 30 -3.35 46.96 -20.33
C VAL A 30 -4.16 46.93 -19.03
N LEU A 31 -5.09 47.86 -18.85
CA LEU A 31 -5.94 47.89 -17.65
C LEU A 31 -6.82 46.64 -17.57
N GLN A 32 -7.43 46.22 -18.69
CA GLN A 32 -8.24 45.02 -18.74
C GLN A 32 -7.41 43.77 -18.43
N ALA A 33 -6.19 43.67 -18.95
CA ALA A 33 -5.29 42.57 -18.66
C ALA A 33 -4.93 42.51 -17.16
N LYS A 34 -4.67 43.66 -16.53
CA LYS A 34 -4.40 43.75 -15.09
C LYS A 34 -5.61 43.29 -14.27
N LEU A 35 -6.80 43.81 -14.55
CA LEU A 35 -8.02 43.43 -13.83
C LEU A 35 -8.35 41.93 -14.00
N LYS A 36 -8.13 41.38 -15.19
CA LYS A 36 -8.29 39.93 -15.42
C LYS A 36 -7.27 39.11 -14.62
N ALA A 37 -6.02 39.56 -14.58
CA ALA A 37 -4.98 38.88 -13.80
C ALA A 37 -5.28 38.92 -12.30
N GLU A 38 -5.75 40.07 -11.78
CA GLU A 38 -6.16 40.22 -10.38
C GLU A 38 -7.38 39.35 -10.05
N ALA A 39 -8.41 39.34 -10.91
CA ALA A 39 -9.58 38.49 -10.72
C ALA A 39 -9.20 37.01 -10.69
N LEU A 40 -8.35 36.56 -11.62
CA LEU A 40 -7.86 35.18 -11.66
C LEU A 40 -7.00 34.85 -10.45
N ALA A 41 -6.15 35.77 -9.99
CA ALA A 41 -5.36 35.59 -8.78
C ALA A 41 -6.26 35.40 -7.53
N ILE A 42 -7.31 36.22 -7.39
CA ILE A 42 -8.27 36.10 -6.28
C ILE A 42 -9.02 34.77 -6.35
N GLU A 43 -9.50 34.37 -7.53
CA GLU A 43 -10.23 33.12 -7.73
C GLU A 43 -9.35 31.90 -7.41
N THR A 44 -8.13 31.89 -7.93
CA THR A 44 -7.18 30.79 -7.71
C THR A 44 -6.73 30.68 -6.26
N GLU A 45 -6.50 31.80 -5.56
CA GLU A 45 -6.15 31.79 -4.14
C GLU A 45 -7.32 31.28 -3.28
N ALA A 46 -8.55 31.73 -3.57
CA ALA A 46 -9.74 31.27 -2.87
C ALA A 46 -9.97 29.77 -3.06
N GLU A 47 -9.80 29.27 -4.28
CA GLU A 47 -9.92 27.83 -4.57
C GLU A 47 -8.81 27.03 -3.92
N LEU A 48 -7.57 27.54 -3.92
CA LEU A 48 -6.45 26.90 -3.24
C LEU A 48 -6.72 26.77 -1.73
N GLU A 49 -7.21 27.82 -1.08
CA GLU A 49 -7.56 27.80 0.34
C GLU A 49 -8.72 26.83 0.63
N ARG A 50 -9.72 26.78 -0.25
CA ARG A 50 -10.81 25.80 -0.16
C ARG A 50 -10.27 24.37 -0.23
N VAL A 51 -9.43 24.07 -1.21
CA VAL A 51 -8.84 22.74 -1.40
C VAL A 51 -7.95 22.37 -0.22
N LYS A 52 -7.09 23.28 0.26
CA LYS A 52 -6.23 23.05 1.43
C LYS A 52 -7.05 22.64 2.66
N LYS A 53 -8.11 23.38 2.99
CA LYS A 53 -8.98 23.07 4.14
C LYS A 53 -9.62 21.70 4.02
N VAL A 54 -10.13 21.35 2.84
CA VAL A 54 -10.71 20.02 2.61
C VAL A 54 -9.66 18.93 2.80
N ARG A 55 -8.47 19.10 2.20
CA ARG A 55 -7.39 18.11 2.32
C ARG A 55 -6.87 17.98 3.74
N GLU A 56 -6.80 19.07 4.49
CA GLU A 56 -6.41 19.03 5.89
C GLU A 56 -7.40 18.22 6.74
N LEU A 57 -8.70 18.45 6.55
CA LEU A 57 -9.75 17.66 7.22
C LEU A 57 -9.71 16.18 6.83
N GLU A 58 -9.52 15.88 5.54
CA GLU A 58 -9.34 14.51 5.05
C GLU A 58 -8.12 13.83 5.67
N LEU A 59 -6.99 14.53 5.79
CA LEU A 59 -5.78 14.00 6.42
C LEU A 59 -6.00 13.72 7.90
N VAL A 60 -6.68 14.61 8.62
CA VAL A 60 -7.01 14.39 10.04
C VAL A 60 -7.91 13.17 10.19
N TYR A 61 -8.96 13.07 9.36
CA TYR A 61 -9.86 11.91 9.36
C TYR A 61 -9.12 10.61 9.05
N ALA A 62 -8.28 10.59 8.01
CA ALA A 62 -7.51 9.41 7.62
C ALA A 62 -6.53 8.97 8.71
N ARG A 63 -5.88 9.93 9.39
CA ARG A 63 -5.00 9.62 10.53
C ARG A 63 -5.78 9.01 11.68
N ALA A 64 -6.93 9.58 12.05
CA ALA A 64 -7.77 9.07 13.13
C ALA A 64 -8.32 7.67 12.81
N GLN A 65 -8.70 7.41 11.55
CA GLN A 65 -9.08 6.07 11.07
C GLN A 65 -7.93 5.08 11.22
N LEU A 66 -6.73 5.43 10.74
CA LEU A 66 -5.57 4.54 10.83
C LEU A 66 -5.18 4.25 12.29
N GLU A 67 -5.21 5.27 13.16
CA GLU A 67 -4.94 5.09 14.58
C GLU A 67 -5.96 4.16 15.25
N LEU A 68 -7.24 4.30 14.89
CA LEU A 68 -8.29 3.41 15.36
C LEU A 68 -8.10 1.97 14.86
N GLU A 69 -7.72 1.78 13.60
CA GLU A 69 -7.43 0.47 13.04
C GLU A 69 -6.23 -0.21 13.72
N VAL A 70 -5.14 0.53 13.92
CA VAL A 70 -3.96 0.02 14.63
C VAL A 70 -4.32 -0.34 16.07
N SER A 71 -5.04 0.53 16.78
CA SER A 71 -5.47 0.27 18.15
C SER A 71 -6.37 -0.96 18.25
N LYS A 72 -7.32 -1.10 17.33
CA LYS A 72 -8.19 -2.28 17.25
C LYS A 72 -7.39 -3.55 16.97
N ALA A 73 -6.48 -3.52 15.99
CA ALA A 73 -5.65 -4.67 15.65
C ALA A 73 -4.76 -5.09 16.82
N GLN A 74 -4.16 -4.12 17.53
CA GLN A 74 -3.34 -4.39 18.71
C GLN A 74 -4.16 -5.04 19.84
N GLN A 75 -5.33 -4.48 20.15
CA GLN A 75 -6.20 -5.05 21.20
C GLN A 75 -6.67 -6.46 20.85
N LEU A 76 -7.01 -6.72 19.59
CA LEU A 76 -7.39 -8.07 19.14
C LEU A 76 -6.22 -9.04 19.24
N ALA A 77 -5.02 -8.63 18.82
CA ALA A 77 -3.81 -9.43 18.94
C ALA A 77 -3.47 -9.74 20.40
N ASP A 78 -3.62 -8.77 21.30
CA ASP A 78 -3.38 -8.96 22.74
C ASP A 78 -4.38 -9.94 23.35
N VAL A 79 -5.66 -9.83 23.00
CA VAL A 79 -6.71 -10.77 23.44
C VAL A 79 -6.43 -12.18 22.89
N GLU A 80 -6.02 -12.29 21.63
CA GLU A 80 -5.72 -13.58 21.01
C GLU A 80 -4.47 -14.23 21.61
N ALA A 81 -3.41 -13.46 21.83
CA ALA A 81 -2.21 -13.92 22.53
C ALA A 81 -2.53 -14.37 23.96
N LYS A 82 -3.37 -13.63 24.68
CA LYS A 82 -3.81 -13.99 26.04
C LYS A 82 -4.63 -15.28 26.02
N LYS A 83 -5.61 -15.39 25.12
CA LYS A 83 -6.41 -16.61 24.93
C LYS A 83 -5.52 -17.81 24.61
N PHE A 84 -4.56 -17.66 23.69
CA PHE A 84 -3.64 -18.72 23.34
C PHE A 84 -2.75 -19.13 24.52
N LYS A 85 -2.24 -18.15 25.29
CA LYS A 85 -1.48 -18.41 26.50
C LYS A 85 -2.29 -19.18 27.55
N GLU A 86 -3.55 -18.81 27.77
CA GLU A 86 -4.44 -19.50 28.71
C GLU A 86 -4.74 -20.93 28.24
N MET A 87 -5.01 -21.14 26.94
CA MET A 87 -5.24 -22.48 26.38
C MET A 87 -3.99 -23.36 26.48
N THR A 88 -2.81 -22.84 26.12
CA THR A 88 -1.55 -23.59 26.20
C THR A 88 -1.14 -23.89 27.64
N ALA A 89 -1.37 -22.96 28.56
CA ALA A 89 -1.15 -23.20 29.99
C ALA A 89 -2.09 -24.27 30.55
N ALA A 90 -3.36 -24.29 30.13
CA ALA A 90 -4.33 -25.30 30.55
C ALA A 90 -4.00 -26.71 30.03
N LEU A 91 -3.49 -26.82 28.81
CA LEU A 91 -3.00 -28.10 28.27
C LEU A 91 -1.71 -28.56 28.97
N GLY A 92 -0.81 -27.63 29.27
CA GLY A 92 0.49 -27.89 29.87
C GLY A 92 1.55 -28.35 28.87
N PRO A 93 2.83 -28.04 29.12
CA PRO A 93 3.92 -28.26 28.17
C PRO A 93 4.18 -29.75 27.87
N SER A 94 3.95 -30.64 28.85
CA SER A 94 4.11 -32.08 28.67
C SER A 94 3.06 -32.64 27.70
N THR A 95 1.79 -32.28 27.88
CA THR A 95 0.69 -32.72 27.00
C THR A 95 0.90 -32.24 25.56
N ILE A 96 1.35 -31.00 25.38
CA ILE A 96 1.67 -30.44 24.06
C ILE A 96 2.84 -31.19 23.42
N LYS A 97 3.89 -31.49 24.20
CA LYS A 97 5.02 -32.30 23.76
C LYS A 97 4.53 -33.69 23.33
N ASP A 98 3.82 -34.39 24.20
CA ASP A 98 3.32 -35.74 23.96
C ASP A 98 2.43 -35.80 22.72
N LEU A 99 1.57 -34.80 22.51
CA LEU A 99 0.77 -34.68 21.29
C LEU A 99 1.62 -34.49 20.04
N ALA A 100 2.70 -33.70 20.12
CA ALA A 100 3.63 -33.49 19.01
C ALA A 100 4.47 -34.75 18.69
N VAL A 101 4.84 -35.57 19.70
CA VAL A 101 5.61 -36.81 19.50
C VAL A 101 4.73 -38.04 19.23
N ALA A 102 3.42 -37.99 19.47
CA ALA A 102 2.52 -39.14 19.32
C ALA A 102 2.56 -39.80 17.94
N GLY A 103 2.62 -39.00 16.87
CA GLY A 103 2.76 -39.52 15.50
C GLY A 103 4.08 -40.26 15.30
N PRO A 104 5.24 -39.61 15.46
CA PRO A 104 6.55 -40.26 15.36
C PRO A 104 6.73 -41.48 16.26
N GLU A 105 6.26 -41.44 17.51
CA GLU A 105 6.38 -42.58 18.45
C GLU A 105 5.53 -43.78 18.04
N MET A 106 4.30 -43.56 17.55
CA MET A 106 3.45 -44.62 17.01
C MET A 106 4.11 -45.31 15.81
N GLN A 107 4.76 -44.53 14.95
CA GLN A 107 5.47 -45.02 13.77
C GLN A 107 6.70 -45.84 14.14
N VAL A 108 7.46 -45.41 15.16
CA VAL A 108 8.60 -46.19 15.70
C VAL A 108 8.13 -47.50 16.34
N LYS A 109 7.03 -47.49 17.10
CA LYS A 109 6.45 -48.71 17.69
C LYS A 109 5.98 -49.71 16.64
N LEU A 110 5.40 -49.25 15.53
CA LEU A 110 5.02 -50.12 14.42
C LEU A 110 6.24 -50.81 13.79
N LEU A 111 7.31 -50.07 13.50
CA LEU A 111 8.57 -50.64 13.00
C LEU A 111 9.15 -51.68 13.97
N GLN A 112 9.14 -51.39 15.28
CA GLN A 112 9.57 -52.34 16.31
C GLN A 112 8.68 -53.60 16.35
N SER A 113 7.35 -53.45 16.22
CA SER A 113 6.41 -54.58 16.21
C SER A 113 6.56 -55.49 15.00
N LEU A 114 7.00 -54.93 13.87
CA LEU A 114 7.37 -55.67 12.65
C LEU A 114 8.77 -56.31 12.76
N GLY A 115 9.43 -56.22 13.93
CA GLY A 115 10.77 -56.75 14.16
C GLY A 115 11.89 -55.94 13.52
N LEU A 116 11.58 -54.77 12.95
CA LEU A 116 12.54 -53.88 12.30
C LEU A 116 13.17 -52.97 13.37
N LYS A 117 14.26 -53.41 13.99
CA LYS A 117 15.14 -52.48 14.71
C LYS A 117 15.62 -51.46 13.69
N SER A 118 15.47 -50.17 13.97
CA SER A 118 16.05 -49.07 13.17
C SER A 118 17.54 -49.33 12.97
N THR A 119 17.82 -50.05 11.91
CA THR A 119 19.15 -50.49 11.49
C THR A 119 19.22 -49.88 10.12
N LEU A 120 20.10 -48.91 9.96
CA LEU A 120 20.44 -48.40 8.65
C LEU A 120 21.05 -49.61 7.91
N ILE A 121 20.23 -50.36 7.17
CA ILE A 121 20.70 -51.50 6.39
C ILE A 121 21.39 -50.88 5.17
N THR A 122 22.68 -50.62 5.32
CA THR A 122 23.53 -50.18 4.22
C THR A 122 23.95 -51.41 3.43
N ASP A 123 23.36 -51.62 2.27
CA ASP A 123 24.10 -52.28 1.19
C ASP A 123 24.87 -51.16 0.47
N GLY A 124 26.18 -51.10 0.77
CA GLY A 124 27.32 -50.34 0.23
C GLY A 124 27.18 -49.10 -0.67
N SER A 125 26.07 -48.87 -1.38
CA SER A 125 25.95 -47.82 -2.40
C SER A 125 24.69 -46.94 -2.27
N SER A 126 23.70 -47.30 -1.45
CA SER A 126 22.49 -46.48 -1.24
C SER A 126 21.88 -46.68 0.15
N PRO A 127 21.88 -45.66 1.04
CA PRO A 127 21.21 -45.78 2.34
C PRO A 127 19.69 -45.84 2.15
N ILE A 128 19.08 -47.00 2.41
CA ILE A 128 17.62 -47.16 2.38
C ILE A 128 17.05 -46.62 3.69
N ASN A 129 16.25 -45.56 3.59
CA ASN A 129 15.48 -45.06 4.73
C ASN A 129 14.28 -45.97 4.95
N LEU A 130 14.46 -46.99 5.81
CA LEU A 130 13.44 -47.99 6.15
C LEU A 130 12.14 -47.39 6.70
N PHE A 131 12.18 -46.14 7.17
CA PHE A 131 11.00 -45.39 7.57
C PHE A 131 10.09 -45.13 6.36
N ASN A 132 10.60 -44.49 5.31
CA ASN A 132 9.83 -44.21 4.09
C ASN A 132 9.46 -45.48 3.32
N THR A 133 10.32 -46.50 3.34
CA THR A 133 10.07 -47.78 2.64
C THR A 133 8.95 -48.58 3.29
N ALA A 134 8.88 -48.63 4.63
CA ALA A 134 7.80 -49.33 5.33
C ALA A 134 6.43 -48.69 5.07
N PHE A 135 6.36 -47.35 5.00
CA PHE A 135 5.14 -46.62 4.63
C PHE A 135 4.68 -46.93 3.20
N GLY A 136 5.61 -46.98 2.24
CA GLY A 136 5.31 -47.37 0.85
C GLY A 136 4.82 -48.81 0.70
N MET A 137 5.29 -49.74 1.54
CA MET A 137 4.86 -51.15 1.51
C MET A 137 3.57 -51.42 2.27
N LEU A 138 3.25 -50.64 3.31
CA LEU A 138 1.97 -50.72 4.05
C LEU A 138 0.79 -50.07 3.30
N GLY A 139 1.03 -49.42 2.15
CA GLY A 139 -0.01 -48.75 1.36
C GLY A 139 -0.61 -47.52 2.03
N LEU A 140 -0.04 -47.08 3.16
CA LEU A 140 -0.37 -45.84 3.84
C LEU A 140 0.42 -44.72 3.14
N GLY A 141 -0.12 -44.27 2.02
CA GLY A 141 0.44 -43.19 1.21
C GLY A 141 0.76 -41.95 2.02
N SER A 142 1.77 -41.24 1.54
CA SER A 142 2.37 -40.02 2.05
C SER A 142 1.42 -38.81 2.13
N ASP A 143 0.41 -38.86 2.98
CA ASP A 143 -0.39 -37.68 3.31
C ASP A 143 0.17 -37.02 4.57
N GLY A 144 1.23 -36.22 4.40
CA GLY A 144 1.62 -35.28 5.47
C GLY A 144 3.08 -34.85 5.60
N GLN A 145 3.95 -35.01 4.59
CA GLN A 145 5.29 -34.44 4.67
C GLN A 145 5.36 -33.11 3.89
N PRO A 146 5.55 -31.94 4.53
CA PRO A 146 5.87 -30.73 3.79
C PRO A 146 7.21 -30.90 3.07
N PRO A 147 7.37 -30.33 1.87
CA PRO A 147 8.54 -30.55 1.04
C PRO A 147 9.80 -30.06 1.77
N ALA A 148 10.76 -30.96 1.95
CA ALA A 148 12.11 -30.58 2.35
C ALA A 148 12.70 -29.69 1.25
N GLN A 149 12.84 -28.40 1.56
CA GLN A 149 13.57 -27.46 0.71
C GLN A 149 15.02 -27.94 0.58
N LYS A 150 15.50 -27.97 -0.66
CA LYS A 150 16.92 -28.05 -1.00
C LYS A 150 17.58 -26.69 -0.82
#